data_AF-A0A2K3LJV4-F1
#
_entry.id   AF-A0A2K3LJV4-F1
#
_cell.length_a   1.000
_cell.length_b   1.000
_cell.length_c   1.000
_cell.angle_alpha   90.00
_cell.angle_beta   90.00
_cell.angle_gamma   90.00
#
_symmetry.space_group_name_H-M   'P 1'
#
loop_
_entity.id
_entity.type
_entity.pdbx_description
1 polymer ?
#
loop_
_entity_poly.entity_id
_entity_poly.type
_entity_poly.pdbx_seq_one_letter_code
_entity_poly.pdbx_strand_id
1 'polypeptide(L)' 'SCIKVGLGFVSPENVGECFRLTEECRKLPINHLSAEDKLEVKKMTVYAMLDVVKKLEEARSEEKNQ' A
#
# COMPACT_ATOMS: atom_id res chain seq x y z
N SER A 1 -2.46 33.42 -13.82
CA SER A 1 -1.83 32.10 -13.69
C SER A 1 -2.49 31.31 -12.58
N CYS A 2 -2.73 30.01 -12.78
CA CYS A 2 -3.27 29.08 -11.77
C CYS A 2 -2.41 27.81 -11.77
N ILE A 3 -2.14 27.26 -10.58
CA ILE A 3 -1.44 25.99 -10.38
C ILE A 3 -2.46 25.00 -9.79
N LYS A 4 -2.59 23.81 -10.38
CA LYS A 4 -3.47 22.75 -9.90
C LYS A 4 -2.63 21.63 -9.29
N VAL A 5 -2.80 21.40 -8.00
CA VAL A 5 -2.16 20.30 -7.27
C VAL A 5 -3.21 19.22 -7.00
N GLY A 6 -2.87 17.97 -7.28
CA GLY A 6 -3.69 16.81 -6.97
C GLY A 6 -2.87 15.78 -6.21
N LEU A 7 -3.47 15.17 -5.19
CA LEU A 7 -2.90 14.07 -4.43
C LEU A 7 -3.72 12.81 -4.69
N GLY A 8 -3.05 11.69 -4.96
CA GLY A 8 -3.69 10.38 -5.04
C GLY A 8 -3.53 9.63 -3.72
N PHE A 9 -4.58 8.94 -3.28
CA PHE A 9 -4.55 8.04 -2.13
C PHE A 9 -5.37 6.78 -2.42
N VAL A 10 -5.08 5.71 -1.67
CA VAL A 10 -5.86 4.47 -1.66
C VAL A 10 -6.52 4.32 -0.31
N SER A 11 -7.85 4.26 -0.28
CA SER A 11 -8.59 3.98 0.96
C SER A 11 -8.33 2.54 1.42
N PRO A 12 -8.27 2.26 2.74
CA PRO A 12 -7.98 0.92 3.27
C PRO A 12 -8.85 -0.19 2.67
N GLU A 13 -10.13 0.10 2.46
CA GLU A 13 -11.13 -0.85 1.93
C GLU A 13 -10.83 -1.25 0.49
N ASN A 14 -10.15 -0.38 -0.25
CA ASN A 14 -9.88 -0.55 -1.67
C ASN A 14 -8.46 -1.09 -1.95
N VAL A 15 -7.66 -1.35 -0.92
CA VAL A 15 -6.28 -1.85 -1.05
C VAL A 15 -6.25 -3.20 -1.78
N GLY A 16 -7.20 -4.11 -1.50
CA GLY A 16 -7.28 -5.40 -2.16
C GLY A 16 -7.58 -5.29 -3.67
N GLU A 17 -8.52 -4.41 -4.02
CA GLU A 17 -8.85 -4.12 -5.42
C GLU A 17 -7.68 -3.43 -6.15
N CYS A 18 -7.01 -2.50 -5.47
CA CYS A 18 -5.84 -1.83 -6.03
C CYS A 18 -4.68 -2.81 -6.25
N PHE A 19 -4.47 -3.76 -5.32
CA PHE A 19 -3.49 -4.82 -5.48
C PHE A 19 -3.77 -5.70 -6.71
N ARG A 20 -5.03 -6.08 -6.94
CA ARG A 20 -5.43 -6.84 -8.13
C ARG A 20 -5.16 -6.05 -9.41
N LEU A 21 -5.53 -4.76 -9.44
CA LEU A 21 -5.29 -3.89 -10.59
C LEU A 21 -3.80 -3.71 -10.88
N THR A 22 -2.94 -3.59 -9.86
CA THR A 22 -1.48 -3.55 -10.05
C THR A 22 -0.96 -4.78 -10.81
N GLU A 23 -1.52 -5.97 -10.57
CA GLU A 23 -1.10 -7.18 -11.30
C GLU A 23 -1.61 -7.19 -12.75
N GLU A 24 -2.80 -6.64 -13.01
CA GLU A 24 -3.29 -6.46 -14.39
C GLU A 24 -2.47 -5.42 -15.15
N CYS A 25 -2.05 -4.33 -14.49
CA CYS A 25 -1.17 -3.32 -15.07
C CYS A 25 0.19 -3.90 -15.52
N ARG A 26 0.74 -4.87 -14.78
CA ARG A 26 2.00 -5.56 -15.17
C ARG A 26 1.87 -6.44 -16.40
N LYS A 27 0.65 -6.85 -16.77
CA LYS A 27 0.38 -7.57 -18.02
C LYS A 27 0.30 -6.62 -19.22
N LEU A 28 0.19 -5.31 -18.99
CA LEU A 28 0.17 -4.33 -20.06
C LEU A 28 1.57 -4.17 -20.68
N PRO A 29 1.66 -3.78 -21.97
CA PRO A 29 2.93 -3.48 -22.60
C PRO A 29 3.70 -2.40 -21.83
N ILE A 30 5.04 -2.51 -21.81
CA ILE A 30 5.95 -1.61 -21.07
C ILE A 30 5.71 -0.11 -21.35
N ASN A 31 5.20 0.25 -22.53
CA ASN A 31 4.96 1.64 -22.92
C ASN A 31 3.53 2.13 -22.62
N HIS A 32 2.71 1.34 -21.93
CA HIS A 32 1.35 1.73 -21.59
C HIS A 32 1.36 2.62 -20.34
N LEU A 33 0.74 3.81 -20.42
CA LEU A 33 0.69 4.77 -19.31
C LEU A 33 0.17 4.18 -18.00
N SER A 34 -0.76 3.22 -18.09
CA SER A 34 -1.32 2.53 -16.92
C SER A 34 -0.45 1.40 -16.36
N ALA A 35 0.65 1.03 -17.02
CA ALA A 35 1.58 0.02 -16.52
C ALA A 35 2.46 0.54 -15.36
N GLU A 36 2.54 1.86 -15.20
CA GLU A 36 3.28 2.47 -14.09
C GLU A 36 2.50 2.34 -12.78
N ASP A 37 3.03 1.57 -11.83
CA ASP A 37 2.48 1.47 -10.47
C ASP A 37 2.83 2.73 -9.67
N LYS A 38 1.93 3.72 -9.73
CA LYS A 38 2.15 5.05 -9.14
C LYS A 38 1.92 5.11 -7.62
N LEU A 39 1.22 4.13 -7.03
CA LEU A 39 0.80 4.14 -5.63
C LEU A 39 1.55 3.12 -4.75
N GLU A 40 2.48 2.34 -5.32
CA GLU A 40 3.32 1.35 -4.62
C GLU A 40 2.53 0.49 -3.61
N VAL A 41 1.32 0.03 -3.96
CA VAL A 41 0.35 -0.57 -3.03
C VAL A 41 0.95 -1.75 -2.25
N LYS A 42 1.77 -2.57 -2.92
CA LYS A 42 2.45 -3.72 -2.31
C LYS A 42 3.36 -3.31 -1.15
N LYS A 43 4.06 -2.19 -1.31
CA LYS A 43 4.97 -1.65 -0.28
C LYS A 43 4.17 -1.15 0.91
N MET A 44 3.06 -0.45 0.67
CA MET A 44 2.15 -0.02 1.74
C MET A 44 1.64 -1.23 2.54
N THR A 45 1.24 -2.33 1.87
CA THR A 45 0.78 -3.55 2.55
C THR A 45 1.87 -4.17 3.42
N VAL A 46 3.12 -4.27 2.93
CA VAL A 46 4.24 -4.82 3.73
C VAL A 46 4.48 -3.97 4.98
N TYR A 47 4.54 -2.64 4.85
CA TYR A 47 4.75 -1.76 5.99
C TYR A 47 3.61 -1.83 7.01
N ALA A 48 2.36 -1.92 6.55
CA ALA A 48 1.22 -2.09 7.45
C ALA A 48 1.33 -3.40 8.25
N MET A 49 1.75 -4.50 7.61
CA MET A 49 1.94 -5.78 8.30
C MET A 49 3.10 -5.74 9.29
N LEU A 50 4.22 -5.09 8.93
CA LEU A 50 5.35 -4.90 9.84
C LEU A 50 4.96 -4.10 11.08
N ASP A 51 4.16 -3.05 10.91
CA ASP A 51 3.64 -2.25 12.03
C ASP A 51 2.73 -3.08 12.96
N VAL A 52 1.85 -3.91 12.38
CA VAL A 52 1.00 -4.83 13.16
C VAL A 52 1.83 -5.86 13.92
N VAL A 53 2.80 -6.50 13.27
CA VAL A 53 3.68 -7.50 13.93
C VAL A 53 4.44 -6.85 15.09
N LYS A 54 5.03 -5.68 14.87
CA LYS A 54 5.74 -4.95 15.92
C LYS A 54 4.85 -4.65 17.13
N LYS A 55 3.63 -4.15 16.89
CA LYS A 55 2.66 -3.86 17.96
C LYS A 55 2.24 -5.10 18.73
N LEU A 56 2.09 -6.24 18.04
CA LEU A 56 1.77 -7.51 18.69
C LEU A 56 2.95 -8.04 19.53
N GLU A 57 4.19 -7.85 19.07
CA GLU A 57 5.39 -8.22 19.83
C GLU A 57 5.57 -7.36 21.09
N GLU A 58 5.29 -6.05 20.98
CA GLU A 58 5.28 -5.13 22.11
C GLU A 58 4.21 -5.53 23.14
N ALA A 59 2.95 -5.74 22.70
CA ALA A 59 1.86 -6.18 23.58
C ALA A 59 2.17 -7.51 24.29
N ARG A 60 2.72 -8.49 23.58
CA ARG A 60 3.14 -9.77 24.16
C ARG A 60 4.29 -9.64 25.17
N SER A 61 5.13 -8.62 25.03
CA SER A 61 6.24 -8.36 25.94
C SER A 61 5.75 -7.66 27.22
N GLU A 62 4.71 -6.84 27.13
CA GLU A 62 4.02 -6.25 28.29
C GLU A 62 3.30 -7.31 29.14
N GLU A 63 2.65 -8.30 28.49
CA GLU A 63 1.99 -9.43 29.18
C GLU A 63 2.95 -10.33 29.98
N LYS A 64 4.25 -10.33 29.67
CA LYS A 64 5.27 -11.13 30.38
C LYS A 64 5.92 -10.39 31.56
N ASN A 65 5.73 -9.08 31.64
CA ASN A 65 6.31 -8.23 32.69
C ASN A 65 5.29 -7.87 33.78
N GLN A 66 4.09 -8.45 33.71
CA GLN A 66 3.03 -8.39 34.72
C GLN A 66 2.88 -9.74 35.41
#